data_AF-A0A2N1FDS9-F1
#
_entry.id   AF-A0A2N1FDS9-F1
#
_cell.length_a   1.000
_cell.length_b   1.000
_cell.length_c   1.000
_cell.angle_alpha   90.00
_cell.angle_beta   90.00
_cell.angle_gamma   90.00
#
_symmetry.space_group_name_H-M   'P 1'
#
loop_
_entity.id
_entity.type
_entity.pdbx_description
1 polymer ?
#
loop_
_entity_poly.entity_id
_entity_poly.type
_entity_poly.pdbx_seq_one_letter_code
_entity_poly.pdbx_strand_id
1 'polypeptide(L)'
;MILQFNLKKDKNWSVFHRFKDENINNISRITVNHNGTKLAIVAEVSPKILAQEQLEGYNKRDIDAFLKPYAKNVKVYTFPDKLNYKGIDEMRKRYAPMFEKTTDLHCKILNRIVKGTIVIDEELVTANGNTFKAVAIYEITNGKISSVRFVR
;
A
#
# COMPACT_ATOMS: atom_id res chain seq x y z
N MET A 1 -11.44 16.04 -3.00
CA MET A 1 -12.49 16.86 -2.35
C MET A 1 -13.80 16.60 -3.06
N ILE A 2 -14.93 16.75 -2.38
CA ILE A 2 -16.27 16.71 -2.97
C ILE A 2 -16.79 18.15 -3.05
N LEU A 3 -17.30 18.52 -4.22
CA LEU A 3 -17.97 19.79 -4.46
C LEU A 3 -19.48 19.55 -4.50
N GLN A 4 -20.26 20.53 -4.07
CA GLN A 4 -21.71 20.54 -4.20
C GLN A 4 -22.17 21.76 -5.01
N PHE A 5 -23.32 21.61 -5.65
CA PHE A 5 -24.02 22.68 -6.37
C PHE A 5 -25.53 22.46 -6.31
N ASN A 6 -26.25 23.44 -5.78
CA ASN A 6 -27.71 23.47 -5.79
C ASN A 6 -28.21 24.30 -6.98
N LEU A 7 -28.81 23.62 -7.97
CA LEU A 7 -29.32 24.24 -9.20
C LEU A 7 -30.28 25.42 -8.98
N LYS A 8 -30.98 25.48 -7.84
CA LYS A 8 -31.98 26.53 -7.56
C LYS A 8 -31.41 27.73 -6.80
N LYS A 9 -30.26 27.58 -6.14
CA LYS A 9 -29.74 28.56 -5.16
C LYS A 9 -28.34 29.03 -5.46
N ASP A 10 -27.51 28.16 -6.03
CA ASP A 10 -26.07 28.40 -6.10
C ASP A 10 -25.70 29.05 -7.43
N LYS A 11 -24.87 30.09 -7.36
CA LYS A 11 -24.22 30.69 -8.54
C LYS A 11 -22.84 30.07 -8.81
N ASN A 12 -22.22 29.46 -7.81
CA ASN A 12 -20.88 28.86 -7.87
C ASN A 12 -20.85 27.54 -7.10
N TRP A 13 -19.94 26.65 -7.47
CA TRP A 13 -19.64 25.44 -6.70
C TRP A 13 -19.12 25.78 -5.31
N SER A 14 -19.54 25.01 -4.31
CA SER A 14 -18.98 25.09 -2.94
C SER A 14 -18.36 23.77 -2.53
N VAL A 15 -17.36 23.82 -1.65
CA VAL A 15 -16.74 22.60 -1.11
C VAL A 15 -17.74 21.97 -0.13
N PHE A 16 -18.23 20.77 -0.48
CA PHE A 16 -19.05 19.97 0.41
C PHE A 16 -18.20 19.30 1.49
N HIS A 17 -17.11 18.65 1.07
CA HIS A 17 -16.22 17.96 1.98
C HIS A 17 -14.80 17.85 1.42
N ARG A 18 -13.81 17.97 2.31
CA ARG A 18 -12.41 17.69 1.98
C ARG A 18 -11.93 16.55 2.86
N PHE A 19 -11.74 15.38 2.24
CA PHE A 19 -11.07 14.26 2.89
C PHE A 19 -9.66 14.68 3.28
N LYS A 20 -9.36 14.60 4.58
CA LYS A 20 -8.00 14.69 5.11
C LYS A 20 -7.38 13.30 5.28
N ASP A 21 -8.21 12.26 5.25
CA ASP A 21 -7.78 10.89 5.38
C ASP A 21 -7.18 10.40 4.06
N GLU A 22 -5.92 9.98 4.11
CA GLU A 22 -5.20 9.35 2.99
C GLU A 22 -5.80 7.99 2.60
N ASN A 23 -6.67 7.42 3.43
CA ASN A 23 -7.36 6.17 3.15
C ASN A 23 -8.49 6.31 2.11
N ILE A 24 -8.88 7.53 1.74
CA ILE A 24 -9.88 7.76 0.70
C ILE A 24 -9.15 8.32 -0.53
N ASN A 25 -8.69 7.39 -1.39
CA ASN A 25 -8.05 7.70 -2.66
C ASN A 25 -8.83 7.11 -3.85
N ASN A 26 -8.65 7.70 -5.04
CA ASN A 26 -9.18 7.20 -6.31
C ASN A 26 -10.68 6.82 -6.24
N ILE A 27 -11.54 7.75 -5.80
CA ILE A 27 -12.99 7.52 -5.70
C ILE A 27 -13.54 7.19 -7.10
N SER A 28 -14.03 5.96 -7.26
CA SER A 28 -14.54 5.45 -8.53
C SER A 28 -16.05 5.61 -8.67
N ARG A 29 -16.77 5.64 -7.54
CA ARG A 29 -18.23 5.74 -7.49
C ARG A 29 -18.68 6.54 -6.28
N ILE A 30 -19.80 7.24 -6.47
CA ILE A 30 -20.50 7.97 -5.42
C ILE A 30 -22.00 7.72 -5.61
N THR A 31 -22.73 7.51 -4.51
CA THR A 31 -24.18 7.40 -4.52
C THR A 31 -24.77 8.04 -3.27
N VAL A 32 -26.05 8.39 -3.35
CA VAL A 32 -26.82 8.98 -2.25
C VAL A 32 -28.04 8.12 -1.96
N ASN A 33 -28.49 8.07 -0.72
CA ASN A 33 -29.78 7.45 -0.41
C ASN A 33 -30.93 8.29 -0.99
N HIS A 34 -32.12 7.68 -1.10
CA HIS A 34 -33.30 8.32 -1.68
C HIS A 34 -33.62 9.70 -1.09
N ASN A 35 -33.42 9.87 0.22
CA ASN A 35 -33.73 11.12 0.93
C ASN A 35 -32.55 12.12 0.93
N GLY A 36 -31.42 11.81 0.29
CA GLY A 36 -30.25 12.69 0.18
C GLY A 36 -29.48 12.96 1.47
N THR A 37 -29.74 12.21 2.54
CA THR A 37 -29.12 12.39 3.87
C THR A 37 -27.85 11.58 4.08
N LYS A 38 -27.60 10.57 3.24
CA LYS A 38 -26.44 9.69 3.32
C LYS A 38 -25.75 9.61 1.97
N LEU A 39 -24.42 9.50 2.03
CA LEU A 39 -23.55 9.39 0.88
C LEU A 39 -22.66 8.17 1.08
N ALA A 40 -22.58 7.33 0.04
CA ALA A 40 -21.64 6.21 -0.02
C ALA A 40 -20.65 6.44 -1.14
N ILE A 41 -19.38 6.20 -0.86
CA ILE A 41 -18.28 6.30 -1.81
C ILE A 41 -17.55 4.97 -1.89
N VAL A 42 -17.13 4.62 -3.10
CA VAL A 42 -16.21 3.51 -3.33
C VAL A 42 -14.85 4.11 -3.66
N ALA A 43 -13.92 3.99 -2.72
CA ALA A 43 -12.52 4.36 -2.88
C ALA A 43 -11.67 3.11 -3.09
N GLU A 44 -10.48 3.27 -3.65
CA GLU A 44 -9.50 2.20 -3.67
C GLU A 44 -8.97 1.92 -2.25
N VAL A 45 -8.35 0.76 -2.06
CA VAL A 45 -7.69 0.45 -0.79
C VAL A 45 -6.51 1.40 -0.60
N SER A 46 -6.42 1.99 0.58
CA SER A 46 -5.30 2.83 0.98
C SER A 46 -3.95 2.15 0.73
N PRO A 47 -3.02 2.80 0.02
CA PRO A 47 -1.67 2.27 -0.20
C PRO A 47 -0.95 1.95 1.11
N LYS A 48 -1.18 2.77 2.14
CA LYS A 48 -0.69 2.55 3.50
C LYS A 48 -1.13 1.21 4.07
N ILE A 49 -2.40 0.84 3.86
CA ILE A 49 -2.96 -0.43 4.35
C ILE A 49 -2.28 -1.60 3.64
N LEU A 50 -2.08 -1.53 2.32
CA LEU A 50 -1.42 -2.59 1.57
C LEU A 50 0.03 -2.82 2.02
N ALA A 51 0.79 -1.73 2.24
CA ALA A 51 2.15 -1.82 2.79
C ALA A 51 2.16 -2.36 4.24
N GLN A 52 1.12 -2.03 5.03
CA GLN A 52 0.97 -2.55 6.38
C GLN A 52 0.64 -4.05 6.43
N GLU A 53 -0.29 -4.53 5.60
CA GLU A 53 -0.63 -5.95 5.49
C GLU A 53 0.60 -6.79 5.11
N GLN A 54 1.38 -6.29 4.16
CA GLN A 54 2.68 -6.83 3.72
C GLN A 54 3.64 -6.99 4.92
N LEU A 55 3.82 -5.92 5.70
CA LEU A 55 4.71 -5.90 6.86
C LEU A 55 4.26 -6.89 7.94
N GLU A 56 2.96 -6.97 8.19
CA GLU A 56 2.40 -7.90 9.18
C GLU A 56 2.59 -9.35 8.75
N GLY A 57 2.37 -9.67 7.48
CA GLY A 57 2.68 -10.99 6.92
C GLY A 57 4.17 -11.33 7.05
N TYR A 58 5.04 -10.37 6.75
CA TYR A 58 6.50 -10.52 6.89
C TYR A 58 6.90 -10.83 8.33
N ASN A 59 6.44 -10.03 9.30
CA ASN A 59 6.79 -10.18 10.72
C ASN A 59 6.18 -11.43 11.35
N LYS A 60 5.04 -11.90 10.84
CA LYS A 60 4.44 -13.18 11.24
C LYS A 60 5.10 -14.37 10.55
N ARG A 61 6.00 -14.14 9.58
CA ARG A 61 6.59 -15.17 8.71
C ARG A 61 5.50 -15.99 7.99
N ASP A 62 4.36 -15.37 7.72
CA ASP A 62 3.22 -15.95 7.03
C ASP A 62 3.30 -15.57 5.56
N ILE A 63 3.68 -16.55 4.73
CA ILE A 63 3.89 -16.33 3.31
C ILE A 63 2.60 -15.97 2.57
N ASP A 64 1.44 -16.49 3.00
CA ASP A 64 0.18 -16.22 2.32
C ASP A 64 -0.33 -14.82 2.67
N ALA A 65 -0.21 -14.42 3.95
CA ALA A 65 -0.51 -13.07 4.38
C ALA A 65 0.44 -12.05 3.73
N PHE A 66 1.74 -12.35 3.65
CA PHE A 66 2.75 -11.51 3.02
C PHE A 66 2.46 -11.27 1.54
N LEU A 67 2.07 -12.30 0.80
CA LEU A 67 1.83 -12.21 -0.65
C LEU A 67 0.47 -11.61 -1.00
N LYS A 68 -0.51 -11.65 -0.10
CA LYS A 68 -1.89 -11.17 -0.31
C LYS A 68 -1.99 -9.74 -0.90
N PRO A 69 -1.25 -8.71 -0.43
CA PRO A 69 -1.36 -7.35 -0.98
C PRO A 69 -0.72 -7.17 -2.36
N TYR A 70 0.04 -8.14 -2.87
CA TYR A 70 0.77 -8.01 -4.14
C TYR A 70 -0.07 -8.33 -5.38
N ALA A 71 0.31 -7.69 -6.48
CA ALA A 71 -0.18 -8.03 -7.81
C ALA A 71 0.46 -9.34 -8.30
N LYS A 72 -0.28 -10.12 -9.10
CA LYS A 72 0.23 -11.38 -9.69
C LYS A 72 1.54 -11.19 -10.46
N ASN A 73 1.70 -10.05 -11.13
CA ASN A 73 2.85 -9.67 -11.95
C ASN A 73 3.79 -8.66 -11.27
N VAL A 74 3.80 -8.60 -9.92
CA VAL A 74 4.65 -7.69 -9.13
C VAL A 74 6.10 -7.71 -9.63
N LYS A 75 6.73 -6.54 -9.66
CA LYS A 75 8.15 -6.39 -10.04
C LYS A 75 8.97 -5.92 -8.84
N VAL A 76 10.10 -6.55 -8.61
CA VAL A 76 11.00 -6.17 -7.51
C VAL A 76 12.31 -5.70 -8.08
N TYR A 77 12.75 -4.52 -7.61
CA TYR A 77 13.92 -3.83 -8.11
C TYR A 77 14.91 -3.53 -6.98
N THR A 78 16.17 -3.40 -7.36
CA THR A 78 17.13 -2.59 -6.62
C THR A 78 17.08 -1.18 -7.20
N PHE A 79 16.97 -0.18 -6.34
CA PHE A 79 16.94 1.22 -6.78
C PHE A 79 18.19 1.57 -7.60
N PRO A 80 18.08 2.37 -8.67
CA PRO A 80 16.83 2.96 -9.17
C PRO A 80 15.91 2.00 -9.95
N ASP A 81 16.46 1.14 -10.79
CA ASP A 81 15.69 0.46 -11.85
C ASP A 81 16.21 -0.94 -12.24
N LYS A 82 17.15 -1.51 -11.48
CA LYS A 82 17.64 -2.88 -11.73
C LYS A 82 16.56 -3.90 -11.35
N LEU A 83 15.92 -4.51 -12.33
CA LEU A 83 14.94 -5.58 -12.10
C LEU A 83 15.63 -6.82 -11.53
N ASN A 84 15.25 -7.22 -10.32
CA ASN A 84 15.76 -8.44 -9.69
C ASN A 84 14.93 -9.65 -10.08
N TYR A 85 13.61 -9.53 -10.01
CA TYR A 85 12.68 -10.58 -10.42
C TYR A 85 11.25 -10.04 -10.61
N LYS A 86 10.38 -10.87 -11.19
CA LYS A 86 8.98 -10.55 -11.47
C LYS A 86 8.08 -11.75 -11.16
N GLY A 87 6.89 -11.46 -10.65
CA GLY A 87 5.82 -12.42 -10.43
C GLY A 87 5.69 -12.87 -8.98
N ILE A 88 4.46 -13.10 -8.56
CA ILE A 88 4.14 -13.51 -7.18
C ILE A 88 4.69 -14.91 -6.85
N ASP A 89 4.76 -15.81 -7.85
CA ASP A 89 5.30 -17.16 -7.67
C ASP A 89 6.82 -17.12 -7.40
N GLU A 90 7.54 -16.25 -8.11
CA GLU A 90 8.97 -16.05 -7.90
C GLU A 90 9.26 -15.37 -6.56
N MET A 91 8.39 -14.45 -6.14
CA MET A 91 8.43 -13.88 -4.79
C MET A 91 8.24 -14.97 -3.73
N ARG A 92 7.24 -15.85 -3.89
CA ARG A 92 6.98 -16.97 -2.97
C ARG A 92 8.21 -17.88 -2.81
N LYS A 93 8.82 -18.29 -3.93
CA LYS A 93 10.02 -19.15 -3.94
C LYS A 93 11.19 -18.56 -3.16
N ARG A 94 11.29 -17.23 -3.09
CA ARG A 94 12.37 -16.51 -2.39
C ARG A 94 12.07 -16.31 -0.90
N TYR A 95 10.84 -15.91 -0.57
CA TYR A 95 10.48 -15.55 0.81
C TYR A 95 10.07 -16.76 1.65
N ALA A 96 9.42 -17.79 1.08
CA ALA A 96 8.97 -18.94 1.88
C ALA A 96 10.13 -19.66 2.59
N PRO A 97 11.24 -20.02 1.92
CA PRO A 97 12.36 -20.67 2.61
C PRO A 97 13.05 -19.75 3.63
N MET A 98 13.02 -18.43 3.41
CA MET A 98 13.58 -17.46 4.34
C MET A 98 12.74 -17.38 5.63
N PHE A 99 11.42 -17.37 5.50
CA PHE A 99 10.48 -17.36 6.62
C PHE A 99 10.58 -18.64 7.47
N GLU A 100 10.83 -19.78 6.84
CA GLU A 100 11.05 -21.05 7.54
C GLU A 100 12.39 -21.07 8.28
N LYS A 101 13.47 -20.54 7.68
CA LYS A 101 14.84 -20.67 8.20
C LYS A 101 15.24 -19.59 9.19
N THR A 102 14.72 -18.37 9.06
CA THR A 102 15.13 -17.21 9.86
C THR A 102 14.11 -16.96 10.97
N THR A 103 14.41 -17.44 12.18
CA THR A 103 13.48 -17.41 13.31
C THR A 103 13.37 -16.05 13.99
N ASP A 104 14.41 -15.23 13.89
CA ASP A 104 14.51 -13.87 14.42
C ASP A 104 14.05 -12.81 13.41
N LEU A 105 13.45 -13.22 12.29
CA LEU A 105 13.04 -12.32 11.22
C LEU A 105 12.02 -11.30 11.75
N HIS A 106 12.42 -10.03 11.74
CA HIS A 106 11.56 -8.94 12.16
C HIS A 106 11.92 -7.65 11.42
N CYS A 107 10.91 -6.92 10.97
CA CYS A 107 11.04 -5.62 10.36
C CYS A 107 10.25 -4.59 11.18
N LYS A 108 10.95 -3.54 11.61
CA LYS A 108 10.36 -2.37 12.27
C LYS A 108 10.36 -1.18 11.33
N ILE A 109 9.21 -0.56 11.14
CA ILE A 109 9.13 0.72 10.42
C ILE A 109 9.62 1.83 11.33
N LEU A 110 10.67 2.53 10.90
CA LEU A 110 11.20 3.72 11.56
C LEU A 110 10.42 4.97 11.12
N ASN A 111 10.08 5.04 9.84
CA ASN A 111 9.30 6.11 9.27
C ASN A 111 8.51 5.60 8.04
N ARG A 112 7.33 6.16 7.82
CA ARG A 112 6.50 5.89 6.63
C ARG A 112 6.02 7.18 6.01
N ILE A 113 6.21 7.31 4.71
CA ILE A 113 5.69 8.40 3.89
C ILE A 113 4.71 7.82 2.88
N VAL A 114 3.52 8.42 2.78
CA VAL A 114 2.50 8.05 1.79
C VAL A 114 2.27 9.24 0.88
N LYS A 115 2.36 9.02 -0.43
CA LYS A 115 2.12 10.06 -1.43
C LYS A 115 1.41 9.49 -2.65
N GLY A 116 0.11 9.75 -2.75
CA GLY A 116 -0.70 9.20 -3.84
C GLY A 116 -0.68 7.67 -3.78
N THR A 117 -0.16 7.02 -4.83
CA THR A 117 -0.02 5.56 -4.94
C THR A 117 1.34 5.04 -4.48
N ILE A 118 2.21 5.90 -3.95
CA ILE A 118 3.55 5.52 -3.48
C ILE A 118 3.58 5.47 -1.96
N VAL A 119 4.20 4.42 -1.41
CA VAL A 119 4.56 4.31 0.01
C VAL A 119 6.06 4.13 0.12
N ILE A 120 6.69 4.88 1.00
CA ILE A 120 8.13 4.80 1.29
C ILE A 120 8.29 4.47 2.76
N ASP A 121 8.92 3.34 3.04
CA ASP A 121 9.19 2.84 4.38
C ASP A 121 10.69 2.86 4.65
N GLU A 122 11.11 3.56 5.71
CA GLU A 122 12.42 3.34 6.32
C GLU A 122 12.29 2.17 7.29
N GLU A 123 13.02 1.09 7.01
CA GLU A 123 12.90 -0.20 7.67
C GLU A 123 14.17 -0.50 8.48
N LEU A 124 13.99 -1.03 9.69
CA LEU A 124 15.04 -1.68 10.47
C LEU A 124 14.75 -3.18 10.50
N VAL A 125 15.56 -3.95 9.79
CA VAL A 125 15.37 -5.39 9.61
C VAL A 125 16.36 -6.15 10.47
N THR A 126 15.85 -7.09 11.25
CA THR A 126 16.61 -8.09 11.99
C THR A 126 16.46 -9.45 11.32
N ALA A 127 17.59 -10.09 11.02
CA ALA A 127 17.66 -11.42 10.43
C ALA A 127 19.01 -12.08 10.72
N ASN A 128 18.99 -13.35 11.13
CA ASN A 128 20.17 -14.17 11.39
C ASN A 128 21.18 -13.49 12.34
N GLY A 129 20.69 -12.87 13.40
CA GLY A 129 21.48 -12.17 14.42
C GLY A 129 22.01 -10.80 13.99
N ASN A 130 21.71 -10.34 12.78
CA ASN A 130 22.14 -9.04 12.26
C ASN A 130 20.96 -8.08 12.17
N THR A 131 21.23 -6.80 12.40
CA THR A 131 20.26 -5.72 12.20
C THR A 131 20.81 -4.71 11.20
N PHE A 132 20.03 -4.36 10.19
CA PHE A 132 20.41 -3.41 9.15
C PHE A 132 19.23 -2.53 8.75
N LYS A 133 19.53 -1.36 8.17
CA LYS A 133 18.52 -0.45 7.64
C LYS A 133 18.32 -0.67 6.14
N ALA A 134 17.09 -0.47 5.69
CA ALA A 134 16.75 -0.43 4.27
C ALA A 134 15.63 0.59 4.03
N VAL A 135 15.47 1.04 2.78
CA VAL A 135 14.26 1.77 2.37
C VAL A 135 13.51 0.94 1.34
N ALA A 136 12.23 0.67 1.60
CA ALA A 136 11.33 0.02 0.66
C ALA A 136 10.37 1.05 0.05
N ILE A 137 10.37 1.15 -1.27
CA ILE A 137 9.48 2.03 -2.03
C ILE A 137 8.46 1.15 -2.75
N TYR A 138 7.21 1.20 -2.31
CA TYR A 138 6.08 0.48 -2.86
C TYR A 138 5.30 1.37 -3.83
N GLU A 139 4.93 0.80 -4.98
CA GLU A 139 4.03 1.43 -5.92
C GLU A 139 2.75 0.59 -6.04
N ILE A 140 1.61 1.25 -5.88
CA ILE A 140 0.30 0.62 -5.86
C ILE A 140 -0.43 0.91 -7.18
N THR A 141 -1.04 -0.12 -7.75
CA THR A 141 -1.88 0.00 -8.95
C THR A 141 -3.06 -0.96 -8.82
N ASN A 142 -4.28 -0.47 -9.08
CA ASN A 142 -5.52 -1.26 -9.00
C ASN A 142 -5.69 -2.00 -7.65
N GLY A 143 -5.41 -1.30 -6.54
CA GLY A 143 -5.55 -1.86 -5.19
C GLY A 143 -4.55 -2.98 -4.84
N LYS A 144 -3.44 -3.10 -5.56
CA LYS A 144 -2.36 -4.07 -5.28
C LYS A 144 -0.98 -3.43 -5.39
N ILE A 145 -0.02 -3.96 -4.65
CA ILE A 145 1.40 -3.57 -4.80
C ILE A 145 1.90 -4.13 -6.13
N SER A 146 2.17 -3.24 -7.08
CA SER A 146 2.60 -3.57 -8.43
C SER A 146 4.12 -3.59 -8.57
N SER A 147 4.83 -2.78 -7.77
CA SER A 147 6.28 -2.87 -7.66
C SER A 147 6.83 -2.50 -6.29
N VAL A 148 8.03 -3.02 -6.01
CA VAL A 148 8.84 -2.66 -4.83
C VAL A 148 10.25 -2.34 -5.30
N ARG A 149 10.83 -1.26 -4.77
CA ARG A 149 12.23 -0.90 -4.99
C ARG A 149 12.93 -0.80 -3.64
N PHE A 150 14.05 -1.50 -3.49
CA PHE A 150 14.86 -1.43 -2.28
C PHE A 150 16.06 -0.50 -2.49
N VAL A 151 16.24 0.43 -1.56
CA VAL A 151 17.49 1.19 -1.34
C VAL A 151 18.20 0.54 -0.16
N ARG A 152 19.48 0.21 -0.31
CA ARG A 152 20.30 -0.50 0.68
C ARG A 152 21.66 0.16 0.79
#